data_AF-A0A1V5IU77-F1
#
_entry.id   AF-A0A1V5IU77-F1
#
_cell.length_a   1.000
_cell.length_b   1.000
_cell.length_c   1.000
_cell.angle_alpha   90.00
_cell.angle_beta   90.00
_cell.angle_gamma   90.00
#
_symmetry.space_group_name_H-M   'P 1'
#
loop_
_entity.id
_entity.type
_entity.pdbx_description
1 polymer ?
#
loop_
_entity_poly.entity_id
_entity_poly.type
_entity_poly.pdbx_seq_one_letter_code
_entity_poly.pdbx_strand_id
1 'polypeptide(L)'
;MKLNRRILLDVEQVYTANAFKIGDETFIAAGSETTPQVFLYNLKTGVSQLVSDCPGGVMSFVPTPGNPDLFFSIMGLFPPFVGAVAGLFMHQKLSDGWKTVKQMPLPFAHRCDIIEHNGRNWLFAASVSKFKDNPADWSRKGEVYVIGFDKNGRPEAPELLYSELTKNHGMMKYVINGSQTICVSGVEGIFGFIPEGDGKWKIRQLFDREVSEFWFIDLNGDGRDELVTIEPFHGETLNVYSKEGYGWKLNFTDSLSFGHGLSCGMFRGEPIIAAGNRRGSFTLDLFTVGDFAKGRYRRHRIEQDAGPTQTLVFNADGIDYILSANQRQNQVALYW
;
A
#
# COMPACT_ATOMS: atom_id res chain seq x y z
N MET A 1 -10.58 -19.63 -11.72
CA MET A 1 -10.49 -20.22 -10.36
C MET A 1 -11.79 -19.92 -9.60
N LYS A 2 -12.32 -20.81 -8.75
CA LYS A 2 -13.50 -20.53 -7.92
C LYS A 2 -13.05 -20.16 -6.51
N LEU A 3 -13.42 -18.96 -6.05
CA LEU A 3 -13.11 -18.43 -4.72
C LEU A 3 -14.38 -18.27 -3.90
N ASN A 4 -14.26 -18.38 -2.58
CA ASN A 4 -15.26 -17.87 -1.67
C ASN A 4 -15.14 -16.34 -1.57
N ARG A 5 -16.23 -15.67 -1.21
CA ARG A 5 -16.29 -14.22 -1.04
C ARG A 5 -17.07 -13.87 0.22
N ARG A 6 -16.60 -12.88 0.97
CA ARG A 6 -17.29 -12.29 2.12
C ARG A 6 -17.12 -10.78 2.09
N ILE A 7 -18.20 -10.05 2.32
CA ILE A 7 -18.15 -8.61 2.61
C ILE A 7 -17.89 -8.46 4.10
N LEU A 8 -16.86 -7.69 4.46
CA LEU A 8 -16.49 -7.43 5.85
C LEU A 8 -17.15 -6.15 6.37
N LEU A 9 -17.17 -5.10 5.54
CA LEU A 9 -17.66 -3.76 5.87
C LEU A 9 -18.27 -3.12 4.62
N ASP A 10 -19.30 -2.29 4.84
CA ASP A 10 -19.75 -1.29 3.87
C ASP A 10 -19.18 0.08 4.28
N VAL A 11 -18.35 0.65 3.40
CA VAL A 11 -17.66 1.92 3.62
C VAL A 11 -17.81 2.76 2.35
N GLU A 12 -18.46 3.91 2.48
CA GLU A 12 -18.72 4.79 1.34
C GLU A 12 -17.41 5.21 0.69
N GLN A 13 -17.30 5.03 -0.63
CA GLN A 13 -16.09 5.34 -1.40
C GLN A 13 -14.82 4.83 -0.71
N VAL A 14 -14.84 3.57 -0.28
CA VAL A 14 -13.68 2.95 0.35
C VAL A 14 -12.45 3.07 -0.54
N TYR A 15 -11.36 3.56 0.04
CA TYR A 15 -10.09 3.72 -0.65
C TYR A 15 -9.00 2.88 -0.02
N THR A 16 -8.87 2.96 1.31
CA THR A 16 -7.88 2.16 2.00
C THR A 16 -8.46 0.85 2.52
N ALA A 17 -7.72 -0.23 2.35
CA ALA A 17 -7.95 -1.52 3.00
C ALA A 17 -6.59 -2.17 3.30
N ASN A 18 -6.32 -2.46 4.57
CA ASN A 18 -5.05 -3.03 5.02
C ASN A 18 -5.33 -4.14 6.06
N ALA A 19 -4.49 -5.18 6.09
CA ALA A 19 -4.58 -6.26 7.06
C ALA A 19 -3.29 -6.32 7.89
N PHE A 20 -3.43 -6.47 9.20
CA PHE A 20 -2.28 -6.56 10.11
C PHE A 20 -2.66 -7.24 11.42
N LYS A 21 -1.66 -7.63 12.21
CA LYS A 21 -1.87 -8.23 13.53
C LYS A 21 -1.77 -7.20 14.64
N ILE A 22 -2.62 -7.36 15.65
CA ILE A 22 -2.50 -6.74 16.97
C ILE A 22 -2.48 -7.87 17.98
N GLY A 23 -1.32 -8.14 18.58
CA GLY A 23 -1.10 -9.40 19.30
C GLY A 23 -1.29 -10.59 18.36
N ASP A 24 -2.10 -11.56 18.78
CA ASP A 24 -2.38 -12.77 18.00
C ASP A 24 -3.59 -12.64 17.06
N GLU A 25 -4.32 -11.52 17.13
CA GLU A 25 -5.53 -11.32 16.33
C GLU A 25 -5.24 -10.53 15.06
N THR A 26 -5.91 -10.93 13.97
CA THR A 26 -5.83 -10.23 12.68
C THR A 26 -6.93 -9.19 12.58
N PHE A 27 -6.54 -7.97 12.23
CA PHE A 27 -7.43 -6.84 12.02
C PHE A 27 -7.36 -6.35 10.58
N ILE A 28 -8.48 -5.82 10.10
CA ILE A 28 -8.61 -5.13 8.83
C ILE A 28 -8.91 -3.66 9.12
N ALA A 29 -8.05 -2.75 8.68
CA ALA A 29 -8.34 -1.33 8.66
C ALA A 29 -8.95 -0.97 7.30
N ALA A 30 -10.02 -0.17 7.30
CA ALA A 30 -10.62 0.34 6.08
C ALA A 30 -11.08 1.78 6.26
N GLY A 31 -10.98 2.59 5.21
CA GLY A 31 -11.30 4.01 5.28
C GLY A 31 -11.76 4.61 3.96
N SER A 32 -12.60 5.62 4.05
CA SER A 32 -13.20 6.34 2.92
C SER A 32 -12.27 7.43 2.36
N GLU A 33 -12.25 7.61 1.03
CA GLU A 33 -11.61 8.80 0.43
C GLU A 33 -12.48 10.07 0.49
N THR A 34 -13.76 9.99 0.89
CA THR A 34 -14.67 11.16 0.91
C THR A 34 -15.28 11.45 2.27
N THR A 35 -15.56 10.43 3.07
CA THR A 35 -16.24 10.58 4.36
C THR A 35 -15.27 10.38 5.53
N PRO A 36 -15.60 10.84 6.74
CA PRO A 36 -14.88 10.54 7.98
C PRO A 36 -14.76 9.06 8.36
N GLN A 37 -15.35 8.13 7.59
CA GLN A 37 -15.44 6.72 7.98
C GLN A 37 -14.06 6.05 7.95
N VAL A 38 -13.64 5.58 9.12
CA VAL A 38 -12.47 4.71 9.32
C VAL A 38 -12.86 3.62 10.29
N PHE A 39 -12.68 2.36 9.89
CA PHE A 39 -13.03 1.19 10.68
C PHE A 39 -11.82 0.33 10.93
N LEU A 40 -11.76 -0.23 12.13
CA LEU A 40 -10.90 -1.34 12.50
C LEU A 40 -11.78 -2.56 12.77
N TYR A 41 -11.65 -3.59 11.95
CA TYR A 41 -12.46 -4.81 11.99
C TYR A 41 -11.62 -6.00 12.46
N ASN A 42 -12.04 -6.68 13.52
CA ASN A 42 -11.39 -7.91 13.96
C ASN A 42 -11.89 -9.08 13.10
N LEU A 43 -10.98 -9.72 12.37
CA LEU A 43 -11.30 -10.77 11.40
C LEU A 43 -11.92 -12.02 12.06
N LYS A 44 -11.49 -12.34 13.28
CA LYS A 44 -11.91 -13.52 14.03
C LYS A 44 -13.29 -13.34 14.67
N THR A 45 -13.50 -12.21 15.35
CA THR A 45 -14.76 -11.95 16.09
C THR A 45 -15.84 -11.33 15.22
N GLY A 46 -15.47 -10.70 14.11
CA GLY A 46 -16.36 -9.96 13.23
C GLY A 46 -16.79 -8.59 13.79
N VAL A 47 -16.20 -8.14 14.90
CA VAL A 47 -16.50 -6.85 15.53
C VAL A 47 -15.77 -5.74 14.78
N SER A 48 -16.50 -4.67 14.44
CA SER A 48 -15.94 -3.43 13.92
C SER A 48 -15.94 -2.31 14.97
N GLN A 49 -14.93 -1.44 14.89
CA GLN A 49 -14.80 -0.24 15.71
C GLN A 49 -14.59 0.96 14.80
N LEU A 50 -15.31 2.05 15.04
CA LEU A 50 -15.09 3.32 14.35
C LEU A 50 -13.91 4.06 15.00
N VAL A 51 -12.94 4.49 14.19
CA VAL A 51 -11.88 5.41 14.64
C VAL A 51 -12.43 6.83 14.50
N SER A 52 -12.63 7.52 15.63
CA SER A 52 -13.31 8.83 15.66
C SER A 52 -12.43 9.99 15.18
N ASP A 53 -13.07 11.12 14.92
CA ASP A 53 -12.43 12.42 14.65
C ASP A 53 -11.52 12.43 13.41
N CYS A 54 -11.82 11.55 12.44
CA CYS A 54 -11.14 11.50 11.16
C CYS A 54 -11.75 12.53 10.18
N PRO A 55 -10.97 13.25 9.37
CA PRO A 55 -11.49 14.21 8.39
C PRO A 55 -11.98 13.55 7.08
N GLY A 56 -11.71 12.26 6.88
CA GLY A 56 -11.85 11.58 5.59
C GLY A 56 -10.64 11.76 4.68
N GLY A 57 -10.76 11.38 3.40
CA GLY A 57 -9.64 11.45 2.45
C GLY A 57 -8.52 10.45 2.81
N VAL A 58 -8.90 9.26 3.28
CA VAL A 58 -8.01 8.28 3.90
C VAL A 58 -7.29 7.46 2.82
N MET A 59 -5.96 7.51 2.83
CA MET A 59 -5.13 6.91 1.77
C MET A 59 -4.31 5.71 2.24
N SER A 60 -4.02 5.63 3.54
CA SER A 60 -3.34 4.50 4.19
C SER A 60 -3.62 4.53 5.69
N PHE A 61 -3.61 3.36 6.34
CA PHE A 61 -3.75 3.21 7.79
C PHE A 61 -2.88 2.03 8.25
N VAL A 62 -1.96 2.26 9.17
CA VAL A 62 -0.94 1.29 9.61
C VAL A 62 -0.83 1.21 11.13
N PRO A 63 -0.61 0.01 11.70
CA PRO A 63 -0.35 -0.14 13.12
C PRO A 63 1.09 0.25 13.46
N THR A 64 1.32 0.60 14.72
CA THR A 64 2.68 0.77 15.25
C THR A 64 3.19 -0.57 15.79
N PRO A 65 4.25 -1.18 15.22
CA PRO A 65 4.81 -2.41 15.75
C PRO A 65 5.15 -2.28 17.24
N GLY A 66 4.76 -3.29 18.04
CA GLY A 66 4.98 -3.29 19.49
C GLY A 66 4.04 -2.40 20.31
N ASN A 67 3.11 -1.66 19.70
CA ASN A 67 2.12 -0.87 20.42
C ASN A 67 0.70 -1.15 19.87
N PRO A 68 -0.14 -1.90 20.62
CA PRO A 68 -1.45 -2.32 20.14
C PRO A 68 -2.49 -1.20 20.02
N ASP A 69 -2.21 -0.04 20.63
CA ASP A 69 -3.15 1.07 20.75
C ASP A 69 -2.74 2.29 19.91
N LEU A 70 -1.63 2.23 19.18
CA LEU A 70 -1.10 3.37 18.41
C LEU A 70 -1.05 3.06 16.91
N PHE A 71 -1.62 3.95 16.10
CA PHE A 71 -1.72 3.81 14.66
C PHE A 71 -1.39 5.13 13.96
N PHE A 72 -1.03 5.03 12.69
CA PHE A 72 -0.78 6.17 11.83
C PHE A 72 -1.53 6.04 10.51
N SER A 73 -1.86 7.17 9.92
CA SER A 73 -2.56 7.21 8.64
C SER A 73 -2.21 8.45 7.83
N ILE A 74 -2.47 8.35 6.53
CA ILE A 74 -2.56 9.51 5.66
C ILE A 74 -4.03 9.84 5.43
N MET A 75 -4.40 11.11 5.67
CA MET A 75 -5.77 11.58 5.49
C MET A 75 -5.82 12.99 4.87
N GLY A 76 -7.01 13.39 4.43
CA GLY A 76 -7.27 14.73 3.87
C GLY A 76 -6.87 14.90 2.40
N LEU A 77 -6.62 13.81 1.67
CA LEU A 77 -6.54 13.82 0.21
C LEU A 77 -7.88 13.36 -0.35
N PHE A 78 -8.62 14.26 -1.00
CA PHE A 78 -9.94 13.97 -1.57
C PHE A 78 -9.87 13.91 -3.10
N PRO A 79 -10.81 13.21 -3.77
CA PRO A 79 -10.92 13.26 -5.22
C PRO A 79 -11.19 14.69 -5.74
N PRO A 80 -10.71 15.06 -6.94
CA PRO A 80 -9.77 14.35 -7.81
C PRO A 80 -8.33 14.83 -7.58
N PHE A 81 -7.81 14.78 -6.36
CA PHE A 81 -6.58 15.45 -5.86
C PHE A 81 -6.79 16.83 -5.21
N VAL A 82 -7.78 16.96 -4.33
CA VAL A 82 -7.87 18.07 -3.36
C VAL A 82 -7.08 17.66 -2.11
N GLY A 83 -5.84 18.10 -2.00
CA GLY A 83 -4.90 17.60 -0.99
C GLY A 83 -4.11 18.65 -0.21
N ALA A 84 -4.35 19.95 -0.41
CA ALA A 84 -3.54 21.00 0.22
C ALA A 84 -3.53 20.94 1.76
N VAL A 85 -4.59 20.42 2.37
CA VAL A 85 -4.73 20.26 3.83
C VAL A 85 -4.42 18.86 4.34
N ALA A 86 -4.00 17.95 3.44
CA ALA A 86 -3.65 16.58 3.78
C ALA A 86 -2.49 16.52 4.80
N GLY A 87 -2.33 15.36 5.41
CA GLY A 87 -1.25 15.17 6.37
C GLY A 87 -1.16 13.76 6.91
N LEU A 88 -0.17 13.60 7.78
CA LEU A 88 0.01 12.42 8.61
C LEU A 88 -0.79 12.59 9.90
N PHE A 89 -1.59 11.59 10.25
CA PHE A 89 -2.40 11.55 11.46
C PHE A 89 -1.95 10.41 12.35
N MET A 90 -2.02 10.66 13.66
CA MET A 90 -1.78 9.69 14.72
C MET A 90 -3.13 9.36 15.37
N HIS A 91 -3.38 8.07 15.60
CA HIS A 91 -4.58 7.58 16.26
C HIS A 91 -4.17 6.79 17.50
N GLN A 92 -4.63 7.23 18.66
CA GLN A 92 -4.44 6.53 19.91
C GLN A 92 -5.78 5.95 20.36
N LYS A 93 -5.83 4.63 20.55
CA LYS A 93 -6.92 3.96 21.24
C LYS A 93 -6.78 4.20 22.74
N LEU A 94 -7.88 4.62 23.36
CA LEU A 94 -8.02 4.91 24.78
C LEU A 94 -9.07 3.99 25.38
N SER A 95 -9.18 3.96 26.70
CA SER A 95 -10.20 3.15 27.40
C SER A 95 -11.64 3.56 27.07
N ASP A 96 -11.85 4.82 26.71
CA ASP A 96 -13.16 5.45 26.47
C ASP A 96 -13.40 5.82 24.99
N GLY A 97 -12.48 5.46 24.08
CA GLY A 97 -12.65 5.73 22.66
C GLY A 97 -11.34 5.90 21.91
N TRP A 98 -11.32 6.84 20.96
CA TRP A 98 -10.16 7.14 20.12
C TRP A 98 -9.79 8.61 20.25
N LYS A 99 -8.49 8.88 20.08
CA LYS A 99 -7.98 10.24 19.91
C LYS A 99 -7.19 10.31 18.60
N THR A 100 -7.71 11.09 17.67
CA THR A 100 -7.06 11.35 16.37
C THR A 100 -6.45 12.75 16.38
N VAL A 101 -5.17 12.86 16.01
CA VAL A 101 -4.45 14.14 15.94
C VAL A 101 -3.65 14.21 14.65
N LYS A 102 -3.71 15.35 13.93
CA LYS A 102 -2.81 15.62 12.81
C LYS A 102 -1.40 15.86 13.36
N GLN A 103 -0.49 14.93 13.11
CA GLN A 103 0.88 14.97 13.60
C GLN A 103 1.77 15.88 12.74
N MET A 104 1.56 15.86 11.42
CA MET A 104 2.35 16.63 10.48
C MET A 104 1.49 17.06 9.28
N PRO A 105 1.45 18.37 8.95
CA PRO A 105 0.96 18.83 7.66
C PRO A 105 1.84 18.27 6.54
N LEU A 106 1.22 17.63 5.55
CA LEU A 106 1.91 17.12 4.36
C LEU A 106 0.94 17.25 3.19
N PRO A 107 0.96 18.37 2.47
CA PRO A 107 0.09 18.58 1.31
C PRO A 107 0.21 17.42 0.32
N PHE A 108 -0.94 16.94 -0.16
CA PHE A 108 -1.08 15.79 -1.06
C PHE A 108 -0.36 14.52 -0.56
N ALA A 109 -0.30 14.33 0.75
CA ALA A 109 0.09 13.07 1.37
C ALA A 109 -0.70 11.90 0.75
N HIS A 110 -0.02 10.77 0.54
CA HIS A 110 -0.59 9.62 -0.14
C HIS A 110 -0.30 8.27 0.54
N ARG A 111 0.91 8.05 1.09
CA ARG A 111 1.27 6.78 1.74
C ARG A 111 2.02 7.00 3.06
N CYS A 112 1.82 6.10 4.00
CA CYS A 112 2.72 5.92 5.13
C CYS A 112 2.87 4.44 5.51
N ASP A 113 4.01 4.07 6.06
CA ASP A 113 4.26 2.76 6.65
C ASP A 113 5.38 2.84 7.69
N ILE A 114 5.49 1.83 8.54
CA ILE A 114 6.48 1.76 9.62
C ILE A 114 7.36 0.53 9.41
N ILE A 115 8.67 0.73 9.53
CA ILE A 115 9.65 -0.35 9.61
C ILE A 115 10.33 -0.36 10.98
N GLU A 116 10.76 -1.53 11.40
CA GLU A 116 11.62 -1.68 12.58
C GLU A 116 13.07 -1.87 12.11
N HIS A 117 13.99 -1.14 12.73
CA HIS A 117 15.42 -1.34 12.56
C HIS A 117 16.13 -1.22 13.91
N ASN A 118 16.87 -2.27 14.28
CA ASN A 118 17.60 -2.37 15.55
C ASN A 118 16.72 -2.10 16.80
N GLY A 119 15.50 -2.68 16.83
CA GLY A 119 14.59 -2.52 17.97
C GLY A 119 13.93 -1.15 18.07
N ARG A 120 14.03 -0.32 17.01
CA ARG A 120 13.42 1.00 16.93
C ARG A 120 12.52 1.12 15.71
N ASN A 121 11.32 1.65 15.91
CA ASN A 121 10.39 1.94 14.83
C ASN A 121 10.79 3.22 14.07
N TRP A 122 10.51 3.25 12.77
CA TRP A 122 10.70 4.39 11.89
C TRP A 122 9.47 4.53 10.99
N LEU A 123 8.75 5.63 11.14
CA LEU A 123 7.58 5.95 10.34
C LEU A 123 7.98 6.75 9.11
N PHE A 124 7.57 6.27 7.95
CA PHE A 124 7.73 6.95 6.68
C PHE A 124 6.40 7.53 6.24
N ALA A 125 6.42 8.76 5.72
CA ALA A 125 5.25 9.42 5.16
C ALA A 125 5.62 10.07 3.82
N ALA A 126 4.80 9.87 2.81
CA ALA A 126 5.06 10.34 1.45
C ALA A 126 3.89 11.14 0.87
N SER A 127 4.21 12.19 0.13
CA SER A 127 3.26 12.93 -0.71
C SER A 127 3.46 12.61 -2.18
N VAL A 128 2.35 12.57 -2.94
CA VAL A 128 2.38 12.33 -4.39
C VAL A 128 2.86 13.56 -5.18
N SER A 129 2.74 14.73 -4.56
CA SER A 129 3.18 16.03 -5.06
C SER A 129 3.30 16.99 -3.88
N LYS A 130 4.11 18.05 -3.99
CA LYS A 130 4.07 19.17 -3.03
C LYS A 130 2.88 20.11 -3.25
N PHE A 131 2.42 20.24 -4.50
CA PHE A 131 1.36 21.16 -4.89
C PHE A 131 0.77 20.77 -6.24
N LYS A 132 -0.52 21.01 -6.42
CA LYS A 132 -1.21 20.85 -7.69
C LYS A 132 -2.14 22.03 -7.91
N ASP A 133 -1.93 22.78 -8.98
CA ASP A 133 -2.87 23.83 -9.41
C ASP A 133 -4.16 23.22 -9.98
N ASN A 134 -4.04 22.04 -10.60
CA ASN A 134 -5.13 21.24 -11.12
C ASN A 134 -4.76 19.74 -11.08
N PRO A 135 -5.69 18.80 -11.30
CA PRO A 135 -5.40 17.37 -11.23
C PRO A 135 -4.27 16.87 -12.14
N ALA A 136 -4.01 17.55 -13.28
CA ALA A 136 -2.95 17.17 -14.21
C ALA A 136 -1.57 17.81 -13.89
N ASP A 137 -1.50 18.74 -12.94
CA ASP A 137 -0.25 19.40 -12.55
C ASP A 137 0.66 18.44 -11.76
N TRP A 138 1.80 18.10 -12.36
CA TRP A 138 2.87 17.30 -11.74
C TRP A 138 4.19 18.06 -11.69
N SER A 139 4.16 19.39 -11.81
CA SER A 139 5.35 20.25 -11.85
C SER A 139 6.13 20.26 -10.53
N ARG A 140 5.51 19.81 -9.44
CA ARG A 140 6.08 19.79 -8.09
C ARG A 140 6.20 18.34 -7.63
N LYS A 141 7.44 17.85 -7.58
CA LYS A 141 7.79 16.52 -7.08
C LYS A 141 7.24 16.28 -5.67
N GLY A 142 6.94 15.03 -5.34
CA GLY A 142 6.52 14.58 -4.02
C GLY A 142 7.68 14.55 -3.04
N GLU A 143 7.36 14.35 -1.76
CA GLU A 143 8.31 14.29 -0.67
C GLU A 143 8.20 12.96 0.08
N VAL A 144 9.29 12.50 0.68
CA VAL A 144 9.35 11.38 1.61
C VAL A 144 10.00 11.89 2.89
N TYR A 145 9.26 11.78 3.99
CA TYR A 145 9.73 12.09 5.34
C TYR A 145 9.93 10.81 6.14
N VAL A 146 10.86 10.87 7.09
CA VAL A 146 11.08 9.86 8.10
C VAL A 146 10.91 10.45 9.50
N ILE A 147 10.32 9.68 10.40
CA ILE A 147 10.03 10.05 11.78
C ILE A 147 10.49 8.90 12.68
N GLY A 148 11.48 9.17 13.52
CA GLY A 148 11.90 8.25 14.57
C GLY A 148 10.90 8.23 15.73
N PHE A 149 11.03 7.25 16.62
CA PHE A 149 10.29 7.19 17.88
C PHE A 149 11.25 7.30 19.06
N ASP A 150 10.87 8.06 20.08
CA ASP A 150 11.62 8.15 21.33
C ASP A 150 11.49 6.86 22.17
N LYS A 151 12.22 6.78 23.28
CA LYS A 151 12.17 5.63 24.21
C LYS A 151 10.79 5.36 24.84
N ASN A 152 9.87 6.33 24.78
CA ASN A 152 8.51 6.20 25.28
C ASN A 152 7.51 5.88 24.16
N GLY A 153 7.99 5.60 22.95
CA GLY A 153 7.16 5.32 21.78
C GLY A 153 6.45 6.56 21.22
N ARG A 154 6.96 7.77 21.49
CA ARG A 154 6.41 9.01 20.92
C ARG A 154 7.13 9.38 19.63
N PRO A 155 6.41 9.85 18.59
CA PRO A 155 7.04 10.30 17.36
C PRO A 155 7.92 11.52 17.61
N GLU A 156 9.11 11.51 17.01
CA GLU A 156 10.07 12.61 17.01
C GLU A 156 9.74 13.63 15.91
N ALA A 157 10.62 14.64 15.75
CA ALA A 157 10.48 15.61 14.68
C ALA A 157 10.65 14.93 13.31
N PRO A 158 9.79 15.22 12.31
CA PRO A 158 9.97 14.70 10.96
C PRO A 158 11.22 15.26 10.28
N GLU A 159 11.91 14.40 9.54
CA GLU A 159 13.05 14.75 8.69
C GLU A 159 12.70 14.51 7.22
N LEU A 160 12.94 15.50 6.35
CA LEU A 160 12.79 15.32 4.91
C LEU A 160 13.95 14.45 4.38
N LEU A 161 13.63 13.28 3.86
CA LEU A 161 14.62 12.31 3.40
C LEU A 161 14.84 12.39 1.88
N TYR A 162 13.79 12.66 1.11
CA TYR A 162 13.85 12.67 -0.35
C TYR A 162 12.75 13.52 -0.97
N SER A 163 13.05 14.27 -2.04
CA SER A 163 12.05 15.13 -2.71
C SER A 163 12.19 15.16 -4.24
N GLU A 164 12.86 14.15 -4.80
CA GLU A 164 13.22 14.12 -6.22
C GLU A 164 12.28 13.26 -7.09
N LEU A 165 11.17 12.75 -6.55
CA LEU A 165 10.22 11.87 -7.24
C LEU A 165 8.97 12.60 -7.74
N THR A 166 8.75 12.57 -9.05
CA THR A 166 7.50 13.01 -9.68
C THR A 166 6.46 11.89 -9.59
N LYS A 167 5.21 12.22 -9.25
CA LYS A 167 4.11 11.24 -9.03
C LYS A 167 4.49 10.12 -8.04
N ASN A 168 5.03 10.50 -6.88
CA ASN A 168 5.42 9.55 -5.82
C ASN A 168 4.18 8.78 -5.28
N HIS A 169 3.96 7.56 -5.75
CA HIS A 169 2.66 6.87 -5.62
C HIS A 169 2.75 5.52 -4.92
N GLY A 170 3.63 4.63 -5.36
CA GLY A 170 3.82 3.34 -4.73
C GLY A 170 4.62 3.47 -3.45
N MET A 171 4.25 2.71 -2.42
CA MET A 171 5.05 2.52 -1.21
C MET A 171 4.85 1.09 -0.71
N MET A 172 5.93 0.38 -0.40
CA MET A 172 5.88 -0.94 0.21
C MET A 172 7.11 -1.24 1.07
N LYS A 173 6.99 -2.21 1.98
CA LYS A 173 8.10 -2.75 2.77
C LYS A 173 8.75 -3.93 2.06
N TYR A 174 10.05 -3.86 1.85
CA TYR A 174 10.83 -4.94 1.25
C TYR A 174 12.06 -5.28 2.10
N VAL A 175 12.63 -6.46 1.92
CA VAL A 175 13.87 -6.86 2.62
C VAL A 175 15.03 -6.80 1.64
N ILE A 176 16.01 -5.94 1.93
CA ILE A 176 17.22 -5.80 1.13
C ILE A 176 18.40 -6.18 2.02
N ASN A 177 19.14 -7.23 1.63
CA ASN A 177 20.30 -7.73 2.38
C ASN A 177 19.97 -7.99 3.87
N GLY A 178 18.80 -8.57 4.14
CA GLY A 178 18.34 -8.88 5.50
C GLY A 178 17.78 -7.68 6.29
N SER A 179 17.78 -6.47 5.72
CA SER A 179 17.23 -5.27 6.37
C SER A 179 15.87 -4.90 5.80
N GLN A 180 14.88 -4.73 6.68
CA GLN A 180 13.59 -4.15 6.28
C GLN A 180 13.81 -2.72 5.77
N THR A 181 13.23 -2.43 4.61
CA THR A 181 13.44 -1.22 3.82
C THR A 181 12.10 -0.71 3.32
N ILE A 182 11.88 0.60 3.38
CA ILE A 182 10.79 1.22 2.64
C ILE A 182 11.26 1.47 1.22
N CYS A 183 10.44 1.04 0.26
CA CYS A 183 10.60 1.36 -1.15
C CYS A 183 9.45 2.26 -1.58
N VAL A 184 9.74 3.22 -2.46
CA VAL A 184 8.74 4.10 -3.10
C VAL A 184 8.91 4.12 -4.61
N SER A 185 7.86 4.47 -5.36
CA SER A 185 7.92 4.60 -6.82
C SER A 185 7.35 5.90 -7.35
N GLY A 186 7.83 6.31 -8.52
CA GLY A 186 7.31 7.43 -9.30
C GLY A 186 7.83 7.39 -10.74
N VAL A 187 7.89 8.55 -11.40
CA VAL A 187 8.37 8.69 -12.78
C VAL A 187 9.83 8.27 -12.93
N GLU A 188 10.66 8.63 -11.96
CA GLU A 188 12.09 8.34 -11.94
C GLU A 188 12.41 6.89 -11.56
N GLY A 189 11.38 6.07 -11.28
CA GLY A 189 11.52 4.66 -10.94
C GLY A 189 11.29 4.32 -9.48
N ILE A 190 11.90 3.21 -9.04
CA ILE A 190 11.73 2.68 -7.69
C ILE A 190 12.98 2.97 -6.87
N PHE A 191 12.80 3.52 -5.66
CA PHE A 191 13.90 3.85 -4.74
C PHE A 191 13.68 3.17 -3.40
N GLY A 192 14.72 2.53 -2.88
CA GLY A 192 14.75 1.95 -1.53
C GLY A 192 15.52 2.83 -0.54
N PHE A 193 14.96 3.02 0.64
CA PHE A 193 15.56 3.73 1.78
C PHE A 193 16.14 2.72 2.77
N ILE A 194 17.38 2.31 2.52
CA ILE A 194 18.03 1.21 3.24
C ILE A 194 18.67 1.77 4.52
N PRO A 195 18.36 1.24 5.71
CA PRO A 195 18.99 1.71 6.94
C PRO A 195 20.49 1.36 6.98
N GLU A 196 21.34 2.33 7.33
CA GLU A 196 22.80 2.14 7.53
C GLU A 196 23.24 2.41 8.98
N GLY A 197 22.30 2.74 9.85
CA GLY A 197 22.51 3.05 11.26
C GLY A 197 21.31 3.76 11.86
N ASP A 198 21.44 4.22 13.10
CA ASP A 198 20.37 4.99 13.77
C ASP A 198 20.12 6.31 13.02
N GLY A 199 18.91 6.45 12.47
CA GLY A 199 18.49 7.64 11.71
C GLY A 199 19.22 7.88 10.40
N LYS A 200 20.00 6.91 9.89
CA LYS A 200 20.77 7.08 8.65
C LYS A 200 20.28 6.13 7.58
N TRP A 201 20.09 6.67 6.38
CA TRP A 201 19.51 5.96 5.26
C TRP A 201 20.36 6.11 4.01
N LYS A 202 20.61 4.99 3.33
CA LYS A 202 21.11 4.97 1.97
C LYS A 202 19.96 4.86 0.98
N ILE A 203 19.90 5.84 0.10
CA ILE A 203 18.93 5.86 -0.99
C ILE A 203 19.53 5.10 -2.18
N ARG A 204 18.85 4.05 -2.64
CA ARG A 204 19.28 3.25 -3.78
C ARG A 204 18.16 3.16 -4.81
N GLN A 205 18.43 3.55 -6.05
CA GLN A 205 17.53 3.27 -7.16
C GLN A 205 17.55 1.76 -7.45
N LEU A 206 16.37 1.15 -7.46
CA LEU A 206 16.15 -0.27 -7.70
C LEU A 206 15.65 -0.54 -9.12
N PHE A 207 14.97 0.43 -9.73
CA PHE A 207 14.41 0.37 -11.08
C PHE A 207 14.32 1.79 -11.65
N ASP A 208 14.43 1.95 -12.97
CA ASP A 208 14.67 3.24 -13.65
C ASP A 208 13.58 3.64 -14.66
N ARG A 209 12.39 3.03 -14.59
CA ARG A 209 11.22 3.37 -15.42
C ARG A 209 10.03 3.84 -14.58
N GLU A 210 9.13 4.62 -15.16
CA GLU A 210 7.93 5.12 -14.47
C GLU A 210 7.05 3.98 -13.94
N VAL A 211 6.82 3.95 -12.63
CA VAL A 211 6.07 2.89 -11.95
C VAL A 211 5.02 3.49 -11.02
N SER A 212 3.77 3.06 -11.18
CA SER A 212 2.65 3.42 -10.31
C SER A 212 2.69 2.65 -8.99
N GLU A 213 2.67 1.33 -9.08
CA GLU A 213 2.68 0.41 -7.94
C GLU A 213 3.60 -0.76 -8.29
N PHE A 214 4.20 -1.38 -7.28
CA PHE A 214 5.14 -2.47 -7.46
C PHE A 214 5.12 -3.43 -6.30
N TRP A 215 5.58 -4.65 -6.58
CA TRP A 215 5.81 -5.72 -5.61
C TRP A 215 7.05 -6.52 -6.00
N PHE A 216 7.74 -7.05 -4.99
CA PHE A 216 8.80 -8.04 -5.15
C PHE A 216 8.29 -9.39 -4.65
N ILE A 217 8.37 -10.43 -5.47
CA ILE A 217 7.94 -11.79 -5.12
C ILE A 217 8.65 -12.83 -5.98
N ASP A 218 9.09 -13.93 -5.36
CA ASP A 218 9.56 -15.12 -6.06
C ASP A 218 8.37 -15.84 -6.74
N LEU A 219 8.24 -15.65 -8.06
CA LEU A 219 7.14 -16.23 -8.84
C LEU A 219 7.43 -17.65 -9.31
N ASN A 220 8.70 -18.04 -9.39
CA ASN A 220 9.13 -19.30 -9.97
C ASN A 220 9.68 -20.31 -8.95
N GLY A 221 9.83 -19.89 -7.69
CA GLY A 221 10.33 -20.71 -6.58
C GLY A 221 11.85 -20.89 -6.57
N ASP A 222 12.62 -20.06 -7.27
CA ASP A 222 14.08 -20.15 -7.35
C ASP A 222 14.82 -19.42 -6.22
N GLY A 223 14.07 -18.76 -5.33
CA GLY A 223 14.59 -17.99 -4.20
C GLY A 223 14.99 -16.56 -4.56
N ARG A 224 14.72 -16.09 -5.79
CA ARG A 224 14.97 -14.71 -6.21
C ARG A 224 13.65 -14.04 -6.59
N ASP A 225 13.40 -12.89 -5.99
CA ASP A 225 12.18 -12.15 -6.29
C ASP A 225 12.21 -11.56 -7.71
N GLU A 226 11.11 -11.76 -8.43
CA GLU A 226 10.72 -10.95 -9.58
C GLU A 226 10.14 -9.60 -9.12
N LEU A 227 10.27 -8.60 -10.00
CA LEU A 227 9.61 -7.31 -9.85
C LEU A 227 8.32 -7.31 -10.66
N VAL A 228 7.19 -7.09 -9.99
CA VAL A 228 5.87 -6.91 -10.58
C VAL A 228 5.51 -5.43 -10.51
N THR A 229 5.04 -4.83 -11.61
CA THR A 229 4.73 -3.39 -11.66
C THR A 229 3.40 -3.12 -12.38
N ILE A 230 2.75 -2.02 -11.97
CA ILE A 230 1.78 -1.31 -12.80
C ILE A 230 2.49 -0.10 -13.43
N GLU A 231 2.51 -0.05 -14.76
CA GLU A 231 3.20 1.01 -15.51
C GLU A 231 2.30 1.64 -16.59
N PRO A 232 2.44 2.96 -16.84
CA PRO A 232 3.06 3.98 -15.99
C PRO A 232 2.13 4.33 -14.79
N PHE A 233 2.17 5.56 -14.25
CA PHE A 233 1.26 6.04 -13.19
C PHE A 233 -0.23 5.83 -13.55
N HIS A 234 -0.97 5.10 -12.69
CA HIS A 234 -2.34 4.62 -12.97
C HIS A 234 -2.49 4.00 -14.36
N GLY A 235 -1.44 3.28 -14.78
CA GLY A 235 -1.21 2.91 -16.16
C GLY A 235 -2.08 1.77 -16.68
N GLU A 236 -1.67 1.25 -17.82
CA GLU A 236 -2.46 0.28 -18.60
C GLU A 236 -1.73 -1.04 -18.78
N THR A 237 -0.61 -1.25 -18.06
CA THR A 237 0.15 -2.50 -18.15
C THR A 237 0.50 -3.04 -16.77
N LEU A 238 0.32 -4.35 -16.61
CA LEU A 238 0.93 -5.16 -15.57
C LEU A 238 2.19 -5.79 -16.17
N ASN A 239 3.35 -5.55 -15.58
CA ASN A 239 4.61 -6.12 -16.07
C ASN A 239 5.27 -7.00 -15.02
N VAL A 240 6.01 -8.00 -15.47
CA VAL A 240 6.85 -8.85 -14.61
C VAL A 240 8.26 -8.86 -15.17
N TYR A 241 9.24 -8.59 -14.30
CA TYR A 241 10.64 -8.56 -14.61
C TYR A 241 11.42 -9.55 -13.75
N SER A 242 12.35 -10.29 -14.36
CA SER A 242 13.40 -10.99 -13.61
C SER A 242 14.65 -10.14 -13.53
N LYS A 243 15.42 -10.35 -12.48
CA LYS A 243 16.73 -9.73 -12.31
C LYS A 243 17.74 -10.32 -13.31
N GLU A 244 18.46 -9.46 -14.03
CA GLU A 244 19.50 -9.85 -14.98
C GLU A 244 20.76 -9.02 -14.72
N GLY A 245 21.76 -9.61 -14.05
CA GLY A 245 22.94 -8.88 -13.59
C GLY A 245 22.57 -7.74 -12.64
N TYR A 246 22.89 -6.51 -13.03
CA TYR A 246 22.53 -5.27 -12.31
C TYR A 246 21.20 -4.66 -12.78
N GLY A 247 20.55 -5.22 -13.80
CA GLY A 247 19.34 -4.68 -14.40
C GLY A 247 18.15 -5.63 -14.28
N TRP A 248 17.13 -5.33 -15.09
CA TRP A 248 15.85 -6.03 -15.12
C TRP A 248 15.49 -6.41 -16.55
N LYS A 249 15.03 -7.65 -16.73
CA LYS A 249 14.55 -8.18 -18.00
C LYS A 249 13.04 -8.37 -17.92
N LEU A 250 12.31 -7.78 -18.86
CA LEU A 250 10.87 -7.95 -18.98
C LEU A 250 10.55 -9.38 -19.46
N ASN A 251 9.74 -10.09 -18.67
CA ASN A 251 9.32 -11.47 -18.97
C ASN A 251 7.88 -11.56 -19.47
N PHE A 252 7.01 -10.67 -18.99
CA PHE A 252 5.57 -10.71 -19.25
C PHE A 252 4.95 -9.32 -19.14
N THR A 253 3.93 -9.09 -19.97
CA THR A 253 3.07 -7.92 -19.94
C THR A 253 1.61 -8.36 -20.18
N ASP A 254 0.68 -7.86 -19.36
CA ASP A 254 -0.76 -7.89 -19.64
C ASP A 254 -1.34 -6.48 -19.58
N SER A 255 -2.50 -6.30 -20.21
CA SER A 255 -3.26 -5.06 -20.19
C SER A 255 -4.04 -4.87 -18.89
N LEU A 256 -3.99 -3.64 -18.38
CA LEU A 256 -4.86 -3.12 -17.33
C LEU A 256 -5.64 -1.92 -17.86
N SER A 257 -6.65 -1.48 -17.11
CA SER A 257 -7.48 -0.31 -17.43
C SER A 257 -7.53 0.61 -16.23
N PHE A 258 -6.65 1.61 -16.21
CA PHE A 258 -6.38 2.44 -15.04
C PHE A 258 -6.02 1.54 -13.85
N GLY A 259 -4.85 0.89 -13.97
CA GLY A 259 -4.33 -0.08 -13.02
C GLY A 259 -4.16 0.55 -11.64
N HIS A 260 -4.75 -0.09 -10.64
CA HIS A 260 -4.76 0.40 -9.26
C HIS A 260 -4.95 -0.78 -8.31
N GLY A 261 -4.34 -0.74 -7.13
CA GLY A 261 -4.34 -1.86 -6.20
C GLY A 261 -3.56 -3.04 -6.77
N LEU A 262 -2.29 -3.12 -6.43
CA LEU A 262 -1.40 -4.24 -6.70
C LEU A 262 -0.99 -4.91 -5.38
N SER A 263 -1.16 -6.22 -5.30
CA SER A 263 -0.46 -7.02 -4.29
C SER A 263 -0.04 -8.36 -4.82
N CYS A 264 0.99 -8.93 -4.21
CA CYS A 264 1.44 -10.27 -4.50
C CYS A 264 1.56 -11.06 -3.19
N GLY A 265 1.53 -12.37 -3.28
CA GLY A 265 1.75 -13.22 -2.12
C GLY A 265 1.54 -14.68 -2.44
N MET A 266 1.76 -15.52 -1.43
CA MET A 266 1.41 -16.94 -1.51
C MET A 266 -0.08 -17.12 -1.28
N PHE A 267 -0.72 -17.90 -2.13
CA PHE A 267 -2.14 -18.23 -2.04
C PHE A 267 -2.35 -19.69 -2.41
N ARG A 268 -2.75 -20.50 -1.44
CA ARG A 268 -2.92 -21.95 -1.54
C ARG A 268 -1.65 -22.67 -2.04
N GLY A 269 -0.49 -22.18 -1.61
CA GLY A 269 0.82 -22.74 -1.95
C GLY A 269 1.41 -22.26 -3.29
N GLU A 270 0.73 -21.38 -4.02
CA GLU A 270 1.23 -20.81 -5.28
C GLU A 270 1.45 -19.29 -5.14
N PRO A 271 2.51 -18.72 -5.75
CA PRO A 271 2.66 -17.27 -5.82
C PRO A 271 1.65 -16.68 -6.81
N ILE A 272 0.97 -15.62 -6.38
CA ILE A 272 -0.07 -14.95 -7.16
C ILE A 272 0.18 -13.44 -7.25
N ILE A 273 -0.41 -12.83 -8.26
CA ILE A 273 -0.48 -11.37 -8.42
C ILE A 273 -1.96 -10.98 -8.46
N ALA A 274 -2.41 -10.13 -7.55
CA ALA A 274 -3.73 -9.50 -7.58
C ALA A 274 -3.59 -8.06 -8.08
N ALA A 275 -4.36 -7.70 -9.12
CA ALA A 275 -4.34 -6.36 -9.72
C ALA A 275 -5.76 -5.85 -9.98
N GLY A 276 -6.04 -4.62 -9.56
CA GLY A 276 -7.31 -3.94 -9.80
C GLY A 276 -7.31 -3.06 -11.04
N ASN A 277 -8.49 -2.86 -11.59
CA ASN A 277 -8.77 -1.95 -12.70
C ASN A 277 -9.85 -0.97 -12.25
N ARG A 278 -9.64 0.34 -12.45
CA ARG A 278 -10.64 1.37 -12.13
C ARG A 278 -11.27 2.03 -13.37
N ARG A 279 -11.08 1.44 -14.54
CA ARG A 279 -11.82 1.73 -15.78
C ARG A 279 -12.21 0.43 -16.49
N GLY A 280 -12.96 0.56 -17.59
CA GLY A 280 -13.45 -0.60 -18.34
C GLY A 280 -14.47 -1.38 -17.52
N SER A 281 -14.18 -2.66 -17.25
CA SER A 281 -15.06 -3.54 -16.46
C SER A 281 -14.81 -3.47 -14.94
N PHE A 282 -13.93 -2.57 -14.48
CA PHE A 282 -13.66 -2.33 -13.06
C PHE A 282 -13.29 -3.60 -12.28
N THR A 283 -12.48 -4.47 -12.88
CA THR A 283 -12.23 -5.82 -12.40
C THR A 283 -11.16 -5.87 -11.32
N LEU A 284 -11.33 -6.81 -10.39
CA LEU A 284 -10.20 -7.38 -9.65
C LEU A 284 -9.79 -8.66 -10.39
N ASP A 285 -8.54 -8.68 -10.86
CA ASP A 285 -7.98 -9.81 -11.59
C ASP A 285 -6.85 -10.46 -10.79
N LEU A 286 -6.74 -11.77 -10.93
CA LEU A 286 -5.68 -12.60 -10.37
C LEU A 286 -4.84 -13.18 -11.50
N PHE A 287 -3.53 -13.14 -11.37
CA PHE A 287 -2.59 -13.76 -12.29
C PHE A 287 -1.84 -14.88 -11.57
N THR A 288 -1.82 -16.06 -12.20
CA THR A 288 -1.06 -17.22 -11.74
C THR A 288 -0.03 -17.61 -12.79
N VAL A 289 1.11 -18.14 -12.36
CA VAL A 289 2.17 -18.60 -13.26
C VAL A 289 1.70 -19.89 -13.97
N GLY A 290 1.73 -19.90 -15.30
CA GLY A 290 1.47 -21.10 -16.10
C GLY A 290 2.73 -21.78 -16.59
N ASP A 291 3.63 -21.02 -17.21
CA ASP A 291 4.97 -21.45 -17.62
C ASP A 291 5.89 -20.23 -17.59
N PHE A 292 6.63 -20.08 -16.49
CA PHE A 292 7.47 -18.91 -16.22
C PHE A 292 8.56 -18.73 -17.28
N ALA A 293 9.23 -19.81 -17.68
CA ALA A 293 10.31 -19.78 -18.67
C ALA A 293 9.84 -19.29 -20.05
N LYS A 294 8.55 -19.45 -20.35
CA LYS A 294 7.92 -18.95 -21.59
C LYS A 294 7.14 -17.65 -21.39
N GLY A 295 7.20 -17.01 -20.22
CA GLY A 295 6.43 -15.80 -19.90
C GLY A 295 4.92 -16.01 -19.95
N ARG A 296 4.42 -17.21 -19.64
CA ARG A 296 2.99 -17.53 -19.73
C ARG A 296 2.32 -17.45 -18.36
N TYR A 297 1.38 -16.53 -18.24
CA TYR A 297 0.54 -16.35 -17.06
C TYR A 297 -0.92 -16.64 -17.42
N ARG A 298 -1.72 -17.02 -16.41
CA ARG A 298 -3.16 -17.16 -16.54
C ARG A 298 -3.83 -16.04 -15.76
N ARG A 299 -4.68 -15.28 -16.44
CA ARG A 299 -5.53 -14.25 -15.83
C ARG A 299 -6.88 -14.85 -15.45
N HIS A 300 -7.29 -14.65 -14.21
CA HIS A 300 -8.60 -15.02 -13.67
C HIS A 300 -9.28 -13.77 -13.16
N ARG A 301 -10.43 -13.41 -13.72
CA ARG A 301 -11.28 -12.38 -13.14
C ARG A 301 -11.94 -12.93 -11.89
N ILE A 302 -11.67 -12.33 -10.74
CA ILE A 302 -12.22 -12.77 -9.45
C ILE A 302 -13.37 -11.89 -8.97
N GLU A 303 -13.46 -10.64 -9.44
CA GLU A 303 -14.60 -9.76 -9.23
C GLU A 303 -14.78 -8.81 -10.41
N GLN A 304 -16.04 -8.45 -10.71
CA GLN A 304 -16.39 -7.43 -11.70
C GLN A 304 -17.11 -6.27 -11.01
N ASP A 305 -17.01 -5.06 -11.58
CA ASP A 305 -17.61 -3.85 -11.01
C ASP A 305 -17.11 -3.51 -9.59
N ALA A 306 -15.94 -4.00 -9.20
CA ALA A 306 -15.29 -3.71 -7.92
C ALA A 306 -14.67 -2.31 -7.89
N GLY A 307 -13.96 -1.95 -8.96
CA GLY A 307 -13.10 -0.77 -9.05
C GLY A 307 -12.11 -0.70 -7.88
N PRO A 308 -11.21 -1.69 -7.71
CA PRO A 308 -10.36 -1.77 -6.52
C PRO A 308 -9.43 -0.56 -6.39
N THR A 309 -9.32 -0.03 -5.18
CA THR A 309 -8.41 1.08 -4.81
C THR A 309 -7.21 0.62 -3.98
N GLN A 310 -7.35 -0.49 -3.27
CA GLN A 310 -6.25 -1.20 -2.63
C GLN A 310 -6.59 -2.69 -2.60
N THR A 311 -5.57 -3.52 -2.70
CA THR A 311 -5.68 -4.96 -2.51
C THR A 311 -4.47 -5.48 -1.75
N LEU A 312 -4.65 -6.54 -0.98
CA LEU A 312 -3.59 -7.17 -0.21
C LEU A 312 -3.80 -8.69 -0.18
N VAL A 313 -2.80 -9.44 -0.62
CA VAL A 313 -2.70 -10.88 -0.36
C VAL A 313 -2.05 -11.08 1.01
N PHE A 314 -2.70 -11.84 1.90
CA PHE A 314 -2.18 -12.13 3.23
C PHE A 314 -2.67 -13.48 3.76
N ASN A 315 -1.94 -14.04 4.73
CA ASN A 315 -2.37 -15.24 5.46
C ASN A 315 -2.86 -14.84 6.86
N ALA A 316 -3.98 -15.42 7.28
CA ALA A 316 -4.44 -15.37 8.66
C ALA A 316 -5.00 -16.72 9.10
N ASP A 317 -4.53 -17.22 10.24
CA ASP A 317 -4.98 -18.48 10.85
C ASP A 317 -4.95 -19.68 9.89
N GLY A 318 -3.94 -19.75 9.01
CA GLY A 318 -3.77 -20.83 8.05
C GLY A 318 -4.64 -20.72 6.79
N ILE A 319 -5.35 -19.61 6.60
CA ILE A 319 -6.15 -19.31 5.42
C ILE A 319 -5.50 -18.15 4.67
N ASP A 320 -5.31 -18.34 3.36
CA ASP A 320 -4.84 -17.30 2.47
C ASP A 320 -6.02 -16.48 1.96
N TYR A 321 -5.87 -15.16 2.01
CA TYR A 321 -6.89 -14.20 1.68
C TYR A 321 -6.39 -13.20 0.65
N ILE A 322 -7.33 -12.74 -0.18
CA ILE A 322 -7.18 -11.53 -0.98
C ILE A 322 -8.17 -10.51 -0.40
N LEU A 323 -7.66 -9.43 0.17
CA LEU A 323 -8.44 -8.26 0.59
C LEU A 323 -8.59 -7.30 -0.57
N SER A 324 -9.75 -6.66 -0.71
CA SER A 324 -9.98 -5.63 -1.71
C SER A 324 -10.88 -4.52 -1.19
N ALA A 325 -10.48 -3.28 -1.41
CA ALA A 325 -11.33 -2.10 -1.28
C ALA A 325 -12.13 -1.93 -2.59
N ASN A 326 -13.31 -2.55 -2.68
CA ASN A 326 -14.20 -2.47 -3.84
C ASN A 326 -14.96 -1.13 -3.82
N GLN A 327 -14.28 -0.05 -4.20
CA GLN A 327 -14.81 1.30 -4.13
C GLN A 327 -16.15 1.48 -4.87
N ARG A 328 -16.30 0.89 -6.07
CA ARG A 328 -17.54 1.02 -6.87
C ARG A 328 -18.74 0.39 -6.18
N GLN A 329 -18.50 -0.54 -5.28
CA GLN A 329 -19.50 -1.25 -4.50
C GLN A 329 -19.62 -0.70 -3.07
N ASN A 330 -18.77 0.25 -2.66
CA ASN A 330 -18.63 0.71 -1.28
C ASN A 330 -18.33 -0.44 -0.29
N GLN A 331 -17.56 -1.44 -0.72
CA GLN A 331 -17.38 -2.69 0.04
C GLN A 331 -15.92 -2.99 0.32
N VAL A 332 -15.64 -3.42 1.54
CA VAL A 332 -14.40 -4.13 1.87
C VAL A 332 -14.68 -5.62 1.72
N ALA A 333 -14.09 -6.23 0.70
CA ALA A 333 -14.33 -7.63 0.34
C ALA A 333 -13.11 -8.51 0.61
N LEU A 334 -13.38 -9.75 1.00
CA LEU A 334 -12.38 -10.78 1.26
C LEU A 334 -12.67 -11.99 0.37
N TYR A 335 -11.62 -12.54 -0.26
CA TYR A 335 -11.70 -13.72 -1.12
C TYR A 335 -10.72 -14.80 -0.65
N TRP A 336 -11.10 -16.08 -0.64
CA TRP A 336 -10.24 -17.20 -0.20
C TRP A 336 -10.53 -18.55 -0.84
#